data_AF-A0A965UPE1-F1
#
_entry.id   AF-A0A965UPE1-F1
#
_cell.length_a   1.000
_cell.length_b   1.000
_cell.length_c   1.000
_cell.angle_alpha   90.00
_cell.angle_beta   90.00
_cell.angle_gamma   90.00
#
_symmetry.space_group_name_H-M   'P 1'
#
loop_
_entity.id
_entity.type
_entity.pdbx_description
1 polymer ?
#
loop_
_entity_poly.entity_id
_entity_poly.type
_entity_poly.pdbx_seq_one_letter_code
_entity_poly.pdbx_strand_id
1 'polypeptide(L)' 'MSEIKGANIKLGDSVRLAIQKPNQIAVTVVQGVCEGIRFWKTDELAIQIEGLDDWIYLDNSVTVQVL' A
#
# COMPACT_ATOMS: atom_id res chain seq x y z
N MET A 1 -8.86 10.69 -10.29
CA MET A 1 -7.69 9.79 -10.33
C MET A 1 -8.04 8.66 -9.37
N SER A 2 -8.31 7.48 -9.90
CA SER A 2 -9.08 6.43 -9.23
C SER A 2 -8.35 5.86 -8.02
N GLU A 3 -9.07 5.80 -6.90
CA GLU A 3 -8.68 5.17 -5.64
C GLU A 3 -8.55 3.66 -5.89
N ILE A 4 -7.34 3.13 -6.14
CA ILE A 4 -7.16 1.68 -6.26
C ILE A 4 -6.99 1.14 -4.84
N LYS A 5 -8.11 0.86 -4.18
CA LYS A 5 -8.10 0.04 -2.97
C LYS A 5 -7.72 -1.38 -3.36
N GLY A 6 -6.44 -1.76 -3.14
CA GLY A 6 -5.86 -3.10 -2.95
C GLY A 6 -6.22 -4.27 -3.88
N ALA A 7 -7.47 -4.40 -4.30
CA ALA A 7 -8.08 -5.52 -5.01
C ALA A 7 -7.46 -5.85 -6.38
N ASN A 8 -6.68 -4.93 -6.96
CA ASN A 8 -6.01 -5.14 -8.25
C ASN A 8 -4.49 -5.27 -8.14
N ILE A 9 -3.91 -5.23 -6.92
CA ILE A 9 -2.47 -5.40 -6.73
C ILE A 9 -2.13 -6.89 -6.87
N LYS A 10 -1.07 -7.19 -7.58
CA LYS A 10 -0.50 -8.53 -7.74
C LYS A 10 0.94 -8.58 -7.26
N LEU A 11 1.41 -9.78 -6.95
CA LEU A 11 2.83 -10.01 -6.68
C LEU A 11 3.65 -9.66 -7.93
N GLY A 12 4.74 -8.94 -7.73
CA GLY A 12 5.60 -8.43 -8.79
C GLY A 12 5.18 -7.08 -9.38
N ASP A 13 4.01 -6.54 -9.00
CA ASP A 13 3.59 -5.21 -9.45
C ASP A 13 4.51 -4.13 -8.85
N SER A 14 4.89 -3.15 -9.67
CA SER A 14 5.48 -1.91 -9.17
C SER A 14 4.39 -1.03 -8.57
N VAL A 15 4.53 -0.66 -7.31
CA VAL A 15 3.53 0.13 -6.59
C VAL A 15 4.14 1.42 -6.04
N ARG A 16 3.33 2.47 -6.03
CA ARG A 16 3.57 3.71 -5.29
C ARG A 16 2.45 3.89 -4.26
N LEU A 17 2.86 4.04 -3.01
CA LEU A 17 1.98 4.27 -1.87
C LEU A 17 2.14 5.71 -1.39
N ALA A 18 1.02 6.42 -1.26
CA ALA A 18 0.97 7.69 -0.56
C ALA A 18 0.27 7.48 0.79
N ILE A 19 0.95 7.81 1.88
CA ILE A 19 0.51 7.59 3.25
C ILE A 19 0.28 8.96 3.91
N GLN A 20 -0.94 9.17 4.40
CA GLN A 20 -1.37 10.42 5.02
C GLN A 20 -2.20 10.12 6.27
N LYS A 21 -1.54 10.00 7.42
CA LYS A 21 -2.22 9.75 8.71
C LYS A 21 -2.93 11.01 9.23
N PRO A 22 -3.93 10.86 10.12
CA PRO A 22 -4.52 12.01 10.81
C PRO A 22 -3.42 12.81 11.54
N ASN A 23 -3.42 14.13 11.36
CA ASN A 23 -2.43 15.08 11.91
C ASN A 23 -1.03 15.02 11.29
N GLN A 24 -0.80 14.26 10.23
CA GLN A 24 0.46 14.29 9.50
C GLN A 24 0.52 15.55 8.60
N ILE A 25 1.58 16.35 8.73
CA ILE A 25 1.70 17.62 7.99
C ILE A 25 2.10 17.36 6.53
N ALA A 26 2.88 16.31 6.26
CA ALA A 26 3.39 16.00 4.93
C ALA A 26 3.17 14.52 4.57
N VAL A 27 2.69 14.27 3.36
CA VAL A 27 2.49 12.92 2.81
C VAL A 27 3.82 12.18 2.74
N THR A 28 3.85 10.95 3.26
CA THR A 28 4.98 10.04 3.05
C THR A 28 4.72 9.22 1.80
N VAL A 29 5.74 9.07 0.94
CA VAL A 29 5.65 8.26 -0.26
C VAL A 29 6.60 7.06 -0.15
N VAL A 30 6.09 5.87 -0.42
CA VAL A 30 6.86 4.64 -0.54
C VAL A 30 6.68 4.10 -1.95
N GLN A 31 7.74 3.64 -2.59
CA GLN A 31 7.67 3.05 -3.93
C GLN A 31 8.57 1.82 -4.00
N GLY A 32 8.09 0.76 -4.64
CA GLY A 32 8.84 -0.48 -4.83
C GLY A 32 7.98 -1.58 -5.42
N VAL A 33 8.50 -2.81 -5.42
CA VAL A 33 7.80 -3.99 -5.97
C VAL A 33 7.02 -4.69 -4.87
N CYS A 34 5.77 -5.06 -5.14
CA CYS A 34 4.96 -5.86 -4.21
C CYS A 34 5.46 -7.31 -4.16
N GLU A 35 6.02 -7.73 -3.02
CA GLU A 35 6.55 -9.10 -2.83
C GLU A 35 5.64 -9.98 -1.96
N GLY A 36 4.69 -9.37 -1.25
CA GLY A 36 3.76 -10.08 -0.38
C GLY A 36 2.40 -9.40 -0.33
N ILE A 37 1.34 -10.21 -0.28
CA ILE A 37 -0.05 -9.75 -0.10
C ILE A 37 -0.71 -10.64 0.94
N ARG A 38 -1.37 -10.04 1.94
CA ARG A 38 -2.14 -10.78 2.94
C ARG A 38 -3.37 -10.00 3.38
N PHE A 39 -4.35 -10.73 3.91
CA PHE A 39 -5.41 -10.14 4.71
C PHE A 39 -4.91 -9.88 6.13
N TRP A 40 -5.28 -8.73 6.70
CA TRP A 40 -5.04 -8.42 8.12
C TRP A 40 -6.34 -8.13 8.88
N LYS A 41 -7.43 -7.86 8.15
CA LYS A 41 -8.82 -8.05 8.58
C LYS A 41 -9.59 -8.74 7.46
N THR A 42 -10.82 -9.17 7.74
CA THR A 42 -11.70 -9.89 6.81
C THR A 42 -11.74 -9.28 5.40
N ASP A 43 -11.77 -7.95 5.31
CA ASP A 43 -11.86 -7.22 4.03
C ASP A 43 -10.73 -6.17 3.85
N GLU A 44 -9.64 -6.27 4.62
CA GLU A 44 -8.54 -5.31 4.54
C GLU A 44 -7.21 -6.02 4.22
N LEU A 45 -6.51 -5.47 3.24
CA LEU A 45 -5.26 -5.99 2.73
C LEU A 45 -4.06 -5.26 3.34
N ALA A 46 -2.96 -5.99 3.47
CA ALA A 46 -1.64 -5.46 3.72
C ALA A 46 -0.69 -5.99 2.65
N ILE A 47 0.27 -5.17 2.25
CA ILE A 47 1.28 -5.55 1.27
C ILE A 47 2.67 -5.39 1.86
N GLN A 48 3.57 -6.23 1.40
CA GLN A 48 5.00 -6.11 1.64
C GLN A 48 5.66 -5.59 0.37
N ILE A 49 6.60 -4.66 0.54
CA ILE A 49 7.39 -4.09 -0.55
C ILE A 49 8.81 -4.64 -0.44
N GLU A 50 9.38 -5.05 -1.57
CA GLU A 50 10.76 -5.53 -1.66
C GLU A 50 11.74 -4.57 -0.98
N GLY A 51 12.53 -5.11 -0.06
CA GLY A 51 13.51 -4.36 0.73
C GLY A 51 12.94 -3.62 1.95
N LEU A 52 11.64 -3.78 2.26
CA LEU A 52 11.05 -3.38 3.52
C LEU A 52 10.69 -4.61 4.35
N ASP A 53 11.23 -4.68 5.57
CA ASP A 53 10.93 -5.75 6.54
C ASP A 53 9.52 -5.62 7.16
N ASP A 54 8.80 -4.53 6.86
CA ASP A 54 7.49 -4.21 7.41
C ASP A 54 6.34 -4.39 6.41
N TRP A 55 5.17 -4.74 6.95
CA TRP A 55 3.91 -4.79 6.19
C TRP A 55 3.22 -3.43 6.21
N ILE A 56 2.80 -2.96 5.04
CA ILE A 56 2.03 -1.73 4.90
C ILE A 56 0.54 -2.08 4.83
N TYR A 57 -0.18 -1.68 5.87
CA TYR A 57 -1.62 -1.88 5.99
C TYR A 57 -2.37 -0.88 5.11
N LEU A 58 -3.16 -1.39 4.16
CA LEU A 58 -3.93 -0.58 3.21
C LEU A 58 -5.26 -0.12 3.84
N ASP A 59 -5.14 0.69 4.89
CA ASP A 59 -6.27 1.37 5.52
C ASP A 59 -6.66 2.66 4.76
N ASN A 60 -7.64 3.41 5.27
CA ASN A 60 -8.13 4.63 4.63
C ASN A 60 -7.11 5.80 4.60
N SER A 61 -5.93 5.64 5.21
CA SER A 61 -4.85 6.63 5.14
C SER A 61 -3.85 6.36 4.02
N VAL A 62 -4.00 5.24 3.30
CA VAL A 62 -3.07 4.81 2.26
C VAL A 62 -3.75 4.83 0.90
N THR A 63 -3.20 5.60 -0.02
CA THR A 63 -3.56 5.54 -1.44
C THR A 63 -2.54 4.68 -2.18
N VAL A 64 -3.02 3.74 -3.00
CA VAL A 64 -2.15 2.88 -3.81
C VAL A 64 -2.29 3.21 -5.29
N GLN A 65 -1.16 3.28 -5.98
CA GLN A 65 -1.06 3.35 -7.42
C GLN A 65 -0.18 2.20 -7.92
N VAL A 66 -0.72 1.35 -8.79
CA VAL A 66 0.07 0.38 -9.57
C VAL A 66 0.64 1.11 -10.79
N LEU A 67 1.93 0.90 -11.07
CA LEU A 67 2.70 1.56 -12.14
C LEU A 67 2.89 0.66 -13.37
#